data_AF-A0A7C6HQP8-F1
#
_entry.id   AF-A0A7C6HQP8-F1
#
_cell.length_a   1.000
_cell.length_b   1.000
_cell.length_c   1.000
_cell.angle_alpha   90.00
_cell.angle_beta   90.00
_cell.angle_gamma   90.00
#
_symmetry.space_group_name_H-M   'P 1'
#
loop_
_entity.id
_entity.type
_entity.pdbx_description
1 polymer ?
#
loop_
_entity_poly.entity_id
_entity_poly.type
_entity_poly.pdbx_seq_one_letter_code
_entity_poly.pdbx_strand_id
1 'polypeptide(L)'
;MSQSTPTSISALEADIAARRARLADTLSELSYRTQPKVIADRQKQAAQARFADLTQHEDGTVRIEVVGTLAVVAVVLIAWGVRRHGRR
;
A
#
# COMPACT_ATOMS: atom_id res chain seq x y z
N MET A 1 8.39 27.55 -50.70
CA MET A 1 7.06 26.95 -50.92
C MET A 1 6.52 26.53 -49.56
N SER A 2 5.74 27.41 -48.94
CA SER A 2 5.12 27.16 -47.64
C SER A 2 3.82 26.38 -47.86
N GLN A 3 3.87 25.05 -47.71
CA GLN A 3 2.65 24.23 -47.72
C GLN A 3 2.04 24.26 -46.31
N SER A 4 1.17 25.25 -46.08
CA SER A 4 0.21 25.23 -44.97
C SER A 4 -0.93 24.29 -45.36
N THR A 5 -0.71 22.97 -45.27
CA THR A 5 -1.71 21.98 -45.66
C THR A 5 -2.67 21.73 -44.49
N PRO A 6 -3.97 22.04 -44.57
CA PRO A 6 -4.92 21.85 -43.47
C PRO A 6 -4.93 20.42 -42.89
N THR A 7 -4.57 19.42 -43.70
CA THR A 7 -4.36 18.02 -43.29
C THR A 7 -3.30 17.84 -42.20
N SER A 8 -2.23 18.64 -42.18
CA SER A 8 -1.15 18.50 -41.19
C SER A 8 -1.56 19.03 -39.82
N ILE A 9 -2.35 20.10 -39.77
CA ILE A 9 -2.89 20.65 -38.51
C ILE A 9 -3.90 19.67 -37.90
N SER A 10 -4.85 19.17 -38.70
CA SER A 10 -5.83 18.19 -38.21
C SER A 10 -5.17 16.87 -37.76
N ALA A 11 -4.11 16.43 -38.45
CA ALA A 11 -3.34 15.25 -38.04
C ALA A 11 -2.59 15.49 -36.71
N LEU A 12 -2.05 16.70 -36.52
CA LEU A 12 -1.40 17.07 -35.27
C LEU A 12 -2.39 17.13 -34.11
N GLU A 13 -3.58 17.68 -34.31
CA GLU A 13 -4.66 17.71 -33.33
C GLU A 13 -5.09 16.29 -32.91
N ALA A 14 -5.23 15.39 -33.89
CA ALA A 14 -5.54 13.99 -33.63
C ALA A 14 -4.44 13.27 -32.82
N ASP A 15 -3.16 13.51 -33.12
CA ASP A 15 -2.05 12.95 -32.35
C ASP A 15 -2.00 13.52 -30.92
N ILE A 16 -2.24 14.83 -30.76
CA ILE A 16 -2.33 15.46 -29.43
C ILE A 16 -3.47 14.84 -28.62
N ALA A 17 -4.65 14.64 -29.24
CA ALA A 17 -5.78 13.99 -28.57
C ALA A 17 -5.44 12.55 -28.15
N ALA A 18 -4.81 11.77 -29.04
CA ALA A 18 -4.39 10.40 -28.75
C ALA A 18 -3.34 10.34 -27.61
N ARG A 19 -2.38 11.27 -27.59
CA ARG A 19 -1.38 11.36 -26.52
C ARG A 19 -2.01 11.76 -25.19
N ARG A 20 -2.93 12.74 -25.19
CA ARG A 20 -3.66 13.14 -23.98
C ARG A 20 -4.48 12.00 -23.41
N ALA A 21 -5.15 11.21 -24.25
CA ALA A 21 -5.89 10.03 -23.82
C ALA A 21 -4.98 9.01 -23.11
N ARG A 22 -3.83 8.68 -23.71
CA ARG A 22 -2.83 7.78 -23.08
C ARG A 22 -2.29 8.31 -21.76
N LEU A 23 -2.03 9.62 -21.66
CA LEU A 23 -1.57 10.25 -20.43
C LEU A 23 -2.63 10.23 -19.33
N ALA A 24 -3.90 10.47 -19.67
CA ALA A 24 -4.99 10.41 -18.71
C ALA A 24 -5.17 8.99 -18.14
N ASP A 25 -5.04 7.97 -19.00
CA ASP A 25 -5.09 6.56 -18.58
C ASP A 25 -3.93 6.22 -17.65
N THR A 26 -2.70 6.58 -18.03
CA THR A 26 -1.49 6.37 -17.22
C THR A 26 -1.58 7.11 -15.88
N LEU A 27 -2.09 8.34 -15.87
CA LEU A 27 -2.27 9.12 -14.65
C LEU A 27 -3.33 8.51 -13.74
N SER A 28 -4.41 7.97 -14.32
CA SER A 28 -5.46 7.28 -13.57
C SER A 28 -4.91 6.02 -12.89
N GLU A 29 -4.10 5.23 -13.61
CA GLU A 29 -3.44 4.06 -13.03
C GLU A 29 -2.42 4.44 -11.94
N LEU A 30 -1.61 5.46 -12.17
CA LEU A 30 -0.62 5.92 -11.19
C LEU A 30 -1.30 6.50 -9.95
N SER A 31 -2.38 7.27 -10.14
CA SER A 31 -3.21 7.78 -9.06
C SER A 31 -3.77 6.63 -8.23
N TYR A 32 -4.36 5.62 -8.86
CA TYR A 32 -4.89 4.45 -8.17
C TYR A 32 -3.81 3.70 -7.37
N ARG A 33 -2.64 3.43 -7.96
CA ARG A 33 -1.54 2.73 -7.27
C ARG A 33 -0.90 3.53 -6.14
N THR A 34 -0.93 4.86 -6.22
CA THR A 34 -0.40 5.76 -5.18
C THR A 34 -1.45 6.15 -4.14
N GLN A 35 -2.70 5.69 -4.29
CA GLN A 35 -3.71 5.90 -3.26
C GLN A 35 -3.19 5.37 -1.91
N PRO A 36 -3.27 6.17 -0.83
CA PRO A 36 -2.78 5.78 0.49
C PRO A 36 -3.34 4.45 0.97
N LYS A 37 -4.58 4.11 0.59
CA LYS A 37 -5.22 2.84 0.90
C LYS A 37 -4.46 1.64 0.33
N VAL A 38 -4.07 1.70 -0.94
CA VAL A 38 -3.32 0.61 -1.60
C VAL A 38 -1.92 0.47 -0.99
N ILE A 39 -1.29 1.60 -0.63
CA ILE A 39 -0.01 1.59 0.08
C ILE A 39 -0.17 0.97 1.47
N ALA A 40 -1.18 1.37 2.23
CA ALA A 40 -1.45 0.84 3.56
C ALA A 40 -1.75 -0.67 3.53
N ASP A 41 -2.54 -1.14 2.56
CA ASP A 41 -2.84 -2.56 2.39
C ASP A 41 -1.57 -3.37 2.09
N ARG A 42 -0.66 -2.86 1.25
CA ARG A 42 0.65 -3.48 0.99
C ARG A 42 1.53 -3.50 2.23
N GLN A 43 1.60 -2.40 2.96
CA GLN A 43 2.37 -2.31 4.21
C GLN A 43 1.82 -3.26 5.27
N LYS A 44 0.50 -3.42 5.36
CA LYS A 44 -0.16 -4.37 6.25
C LYS A 44 0.21 -5.82 5.89
N GLN A 45 0.14 -6.19 4.62
CA GLN A 45 0.53 -7.53 4.17
C GLN A 45 2.02 -7.81 4.43
N ALA A 46 2.90 -6.83 4.16
CA ALA A 46 4.33 -6.95 4.44
C ALA A 46 4.61 -7.09 5.95
N ALA A 47 3.91 -6.33 6.79
CA ALA A 47 4.00 -6.45 8.23
C ALA A 47 3.53 -7.83 8.71
N GLN A 48 2.40 -8.33 8.22
CA GLN A 48 1.90 -9.67 8.55
C GLN A 48 2.90 -10.76 8.16
N ALA A 49 3.48 -10.68 6.96
CA ALA A 49 4.49 -11.64 6.51
C ALA A 49 5.72 -11.63 7.41
N ARG A 50 6.23 -10.45 7.79
CA ARG A 50 7.36 -10.33 8.73
C ARG A 50 7.01 -10.84 10.13
N PHE A 51 5.79 -10.58 10.61
CA PHE A 51 5.35 -11.13 11.89
C PHE A 51 5.28 -12.65 11.85
N ALA A 52 4.74 -13.24 10.79
CA ALA A 52 4.70 -14.69 10.60
C ALA A 52 6.11 -15.28 10.56
N ASP A 53 7.03 -14.68 9.80
CA ASP A 53 8.44 -15.09 9.71
C ASP A 53 9.16 -15.06 11.07
N LEU A 54 8.87 -14.05 11.91
CA LEU A 54 9.48 -13.95 13.24
C LEU A 54 8.84 -14.87 14.29
N THR A 55 7.56 -15.24 14.11
CA THR A 55 6.80 -16.01 15.10
C THR A 55 6.65 -17.49 14.75
N GLN A 56 6.96 -17.89 13.53
CA GLN A 56 6.98 -19.29 13.10
C GLN A 56 8.42 -19.74 12.85
N HIS A 57 8.71 -21.01 13.13
CA HIS A 57 9.87 -21.70 12.56
C HIS A 57 9.59 -22.03 11.09
N GLU A 58 10.64 -22.28 10.30
CA GLU A 58 10.51 -22.66 8.88
C GLU A 58 9.58 -23.87 8.67
N ASP A 59 9.42 -24.70 9.70
CA ASP A 59 8.58 -25.89 9.73
C ASP A 59 7.09 -25.59 9.98
N GLY A 60 6.70 -24.31 10.11
CA GLY A 60 5.33 -23.87 10.39
C GLY A 60 4.90 -24.01 11.87
N THR A 61 5.82 -24.41 12.76
CA THR A 61 5.55 -24.45 14.20
C THR A 61 5.74 -23.08 14.83
N VAL A 62 4.83 -22.71 15.73
CA VAL A 62 4.91 -21.43 16.44
C VAL A 62 6.11 -21.45 17.38
N ARG A 63 6.95 -20.40 17.35
CA ARG A 63 8.07 -20.24 18.27
C ARG A 63 7.53 -19.85 19.64
N ILE A 64 7.24 -20.86 20.47
CA ILE A 64 6.57 -20.74 21.77
C ILE A 64 7.30 -19.73 22.69
N GLU A 65 8.62 -19.63 22.59
CA GLU A 65 9.42 -18.66 23.35
C GLU A 65 9.08 -17.19 22.98
N VAL A 66 8.93 -16.88 21.69
CA VAL A 66 8.60 -15.53 21.21
C VAL A 66 7.14 -15.21 21.42
N VAL A 67 6.24 -16.14 21.08
CA VAL A 67 4.80 -15.95 21.24
C VAL A 67 4.39 -15.91 22.71
N GLY A 68 5.02 -16.72 23.56
CA GLY A 68 4.84 -16.66 25.01
C GLY A 68 5.25 -15.30 25.58
N THR A 69 6.41 -14.77 25.17
CA THR A 69 6.88 -13.46 25.64
C THR A 69 5.94 -12.33 25.20
N LEU A 70 5.50 -12.33 23.94
CA LEU A 70 4.53 -11.35 23.42
C LEU A 70 3.18 -11.43 24.14
N ALA A 71 2.68 -12.64 24.43
CA ALA A 71 1.45 -12.84 25.17
C ALA A 71 1.53 -12.27 26.59
N VAL A 72 2.65 -12.51 27.29
CA VAL A 72 2.88 -11.97 28.64
C VAL A 72 2.90 -10.44 28.62
N VAL A 73 3.61 -9.83 27.67
CA VAL A 73 3.67 -8.37 27.53
C VAL A 73 2.27 -7.79 27.25
N ALA A 74 1.49 -8.41 26.36
CA ALA A 74 0.14 -7.98 26.06
C ALA A 74 -0.77 -8.01 27.30
N VAL A 75 -0.71 -9.09 28.09
CA VAL A 75 -1.47 -9.22 29.35
C VAL A 75 -1.09 -8.13 30.35
N VAL A 76 0.21 -7.85 30.51
CA VAL A 76 0.70 -6.79 31.42
C VAL A 76 0.18 -5.42 30.99
N LEU A 77 0.24 -5.10 29.69
CA LEU A 77 -0.25 -3.82 29.17
C LEU A 77 -1.76 -3.65 29.35
N ILE A 78 -2.54 -4.71 29.12
CA ILE A 78 -3.99 -4.70 29.35
C ILE A 78 -4.29 -4.49 30.83
N ALA A 79 -3.64 -5.26 31.72
CA ALA A 79 -3.84 -5.12 33.15
C ALA A 79 -3.47 -3.72 33.65
N TRP A 80 -2.38 -3.14 33.13
CA TRP A 80 -1.97 -1.78 33.45
C TRP A 80 -2.96 -0.73 32.93
N GLY A 81 -3.45 -0.88 31.69
CA GLY A 81 -4.45 -0.02 31.09
C GLY A 81 -5.77 -0.02 31.87
N VAL A 82 -6.28 -1.21 32.22
CA VAL A 82 -7.48 -1.36 33.06
C VAL A 82 -7.28 -0.73 34.43
N ARG A 83 -6.14 -0.98 35.09
CA ARG A 83 -5.79 -0.36 36.36
C ARG A 83 -5.70 1.17 36.29
N ARG A 84 -5.21 1.72 35.17
CA ARG A 84 -5.12 3.16 34.95
C ARG A 84 -6.48 3.77 34.67
N HIS A 85 -7.35 3.06 33.95
CA HIS A 85 -8.71 3.50 33.64
C HIS A 85 -9.61 3.47 34.88
N GLY A 86 -9.52 2.45 35.73
CA GLY A 86 -10.27 2.38 36.99
C GLY A 86 -9.79 3.32 38.10
N ARG A 87 -8.74 4.12 37.85
CA ARG A 87 -8.15 5.10 38.77
C ARG A 87 -8.40 6.56 38.38
N ARG A 88 -9.12 6.77 37.28
CA ARG A 88 -9.65 8.07 36.88
C ARG A 88 -11.14 8.10 37.19
#